data_AF-A0A133Y4G6-F1
#
_entry.id   AF-A0A133Y4G6-F1
#
_cell.length_a   1.000
_cell.length_b   1.000
_cell.length_c   1.000
_cell.angle_alpha   90.00
_cell.angle_beta   90.00
_cell.angle_gamma   90.00
#
_symmetry.space_group_name_H-M   'P 1'
#
loop_
_entity.id
_entity.type
_entity.pdbx_description
1 polymer ?
#
loop_
_entity_poly.entity_id
_entity_poly.type
_entity_poly.pdbx_seq_one_letter_code
_entity_poly.pdbx_strand_id
1 'polypeptide(L)' 'GGEHFLTGKDVCEQLYISPRTLQDYRDRKIIPYTQFAGKILYKVSDLEKMLEENYYFKPI' A
#
# COMPACT_ATOMS: atom_id res chain seq x y z
N GLY A 1 4.55 11.43 16.59
CA GLY A 1 5.04 10.26 15.85
C GLY A 1 5.28 10.72 14.42
N GLY A 2 6.41 10.36 13.82
CA GLY A 2 6.70 10.70 12.43
C GLY A 2 5.91 9.81 11.46
N GLU A 3 5.81 10.25 10.21
CA GLU A 3 5.27 9.40 9.13
C GLU A 3 6.21 8.22 8.88
N HIS A 4 5.63 7.03 8.74
CA HIS A 4 6.38 5.79 8.48
C HIS A 4 6.22 5.39 7.03
N PHE A 5 7.35 5.08 6.37
CA PHE A 5 7.39 4.69 4.98
C PHE A 5 7.84 3.24 4.84
N LEU A 6 7.12 2.48 4.03
CA LEU A 6 7.42 1.11 3.66
C LEU A 6 8.03 1.05 2.26
N THR A 7 8.89 0.06 2.03
CA THR A 7 9.35 -0.33 0.71
C THR A 7 8.38 -1.32 0.07
N GLY A 8 8.53 -1.56 -1.23
CA GLY A 8 7.70 -2.57 -1.92
C GLY A 8 7.84 -3.98 -1.32
N LYS A 9 9.01 -4.31 -0.75
CA LYS A 9 9.23 -5.58 -0.07
C LYS A 9 8.37 -5.67 1.20
N ASP A 10 8.42 -4.64 2.04
CA ASP A 10 7.66 -4.62 3.30
C ASP A 10 6.15 -4.71 3.04
N VAL A 11 5.65 -4.03 2.01
CA VAL A 11 4.23 -4.11 1.61
C VAL A 11 3.85 -5.50 1.11
N CYS A 12 4.71 -6.16 0.34
CA CYS A 12 4.46 -7.54 -0.11
C CYS A 12 4.37 -8.51 1.07
N GLU A 13 5.26 -8.35 2.06
CA GLU A 13 5.28 -9.17 3.28
C GLU A 13 4.04 -8.92 4.15
N GLN A 14 3.64 -7.65 4.34
CA GLN A 14 2.49 -7.30 5.18
C GLN A 14 1.14 -7.69 4.56
N LEU A 15 0.97 -7.48 3.25
CA LEU A 15 -0.28 -7.79 2.54
C LEU A 15 -0.31 -9.24 2.02
N TYR A 16 0.76 -10.01 2.21
CA TYR A 16 0.91 -11.38 1.68
C TYR A 16 0.66 -11.47 0.17
N ILE A 17 1.18 -10.50 -0.59
CA ILE A 17 1.04 -10.44 -2.04
C ILE A 17 2.38 -10.58 -2.75
N SER A 18 2.34 -11.05 -4.00
CA SER A 18 3.54 -11.10 -4.83
C SER A 18 3.96 -9.71 -5.31
N PRO A 19 5.26 -9.49 -5.64
CA PRO A 19 5.71 -8.24 -6.26
C PRO A 19 4.97 -7.89 -7.55
N ARG A 20 4.53 -8.92 -8.30
CA ARG A 20 3.73 -8.73 -9.51
C ARG A 20 2.32 -8.21 -9.19
N THR A 21 1.68 -8.78 -8.18
CA THR A 21 0.39 -8.27 -7.68
C THR A 21 0.51 -6.83 -7.19
N LEU A 22 1.59 -6.50 -6.47
CA LEU A 22 1.85 -5.13 -6.04
C LEU A 22 2.09 -4.17 -7.21
N GLN A 23 2.72 -4.63 -8.29
CA GLN A 23 2.83 -3.87 -9.53
C GLN A 23 1.46 -3.64 -10.17
N ASP A 24 0.66 -4.69 -10.35
CA ASP A 24 -0.67 -4.58 -10.93
C ASP A 24 -1.57 -3.63 -10.12
N TYR A 25 -1.46 -3.65 -8.78
CA TYR A 25 -2.21 -2.73 -7.91
C TYR A 25 -1.80 -1.28 -8.07
N ARG A 26 -0.50 -1.00 -8.27
CA ARG A 26 -0.02 0.36 -8.57
C ARG A 26 -0.50 0.83 -9.94
N ASP A 27 -0.37 -0.03 -10.96
CA ASP A 27 -0.78 0.28 -12.33
C ASP A 27 -2.29 0.58 -12.40
N ARG A 28 -3.08 -0.16 -11.62
CA ARG A 28 -4.53 0.03 -11.47
C ARG A 28 -4.91 1.15 -10.49
N LYS A 29 -3.93 1.83 -9.88
CA LYS A 29 -4.13 2.90 -8.86
C LYS A 29 -4.96 2.45 -7.65
N ILE A 30 -4.89 1.16 -7.31
CA ILE A 30 -5.56 0.59 -6.14
C ILE A 30 -4.77 0.94 -4.88
N ILE A 31 -3.45 0.73 -4.90
CA ILE A 31 -2.58 0.98 -3.76
C ILE A 31 -1.87 2.34 -3.89
N PRO A 32 -2.03 3.25 -2.91
CA PRO A 32 -1.37 4.55 -2.95
C PRO A 32 0.14 4.39 -2.74
N TYR A 33 0.94 5.18 -3.46
CA TYR A 33 2.39 5.22 -3.31
C TYR A 33 2.90 6.64 -3.54
N THR A 34 4.09 6.91 -3.03
CA THR A 34 4.83 8.15 -3.31
C THR A 34 6.19 7.83 -3.92
N GLN A 35 6.73 8.79 -4.67
CA GLN A 35 8.09 8.71 -5.18
C GLN A 35 8.96 9.74 -4.47
N PHE A 36 10.08 9.28 -3.91
CA PHE A 36 11.07 10.15 -3.28
C PHE A 36 12.46 9.73 -3.75
N ALA A 37 13.21 10.67 -4.33
CA ALA A 37 14.54 10.42 -4.89
C ALA A 37 14.62 9.19 -5.81
N GLY A 38 13.61 9.00 -6.67
CA GLY A 38 13.54 7.87 -7.61
C GLY A 38 13.14 6.52 -6.97
N LYS A 39 12.88 6.47 -5.66
CA LYS A 39 12.38 5.27 -4.97
C LYS A 39 10.88 5.36 -4.74
N ILE A 40 10.22 4.22 -4.89
CA ILE A 40 8.80 4.07 -4.54
C ILE A 40 8.70 3.71 -3.07
N LEU A 41 7.90 4.50 -2.34
CA LEU A 41 7.61 4.32 -0.93
C LEU A 41 6.10 4.33 -0.71
N TYR A 42 5.67 3.68 0.36
CA TYR A 42 4.26 3.60 0.75
C TYR A 42 4.12 4.20 2.13
N LYS A 43 3.27 5.21 2.28
CA LYS A 43 2.96 5.75 3.61
C LYS A 43 2.07 4.75 4.33
N VAL A 44 2.41 4.42 5.56
CA VAL A 44 1.60 3.50 6.37
C VAL A 44 0.19 4.08 6.53
N SER A 45 0.08 5.38 6.80
CA SER A 45 -1.20 6.08 6.95
C SER A 45 -2.11 5.96 5.71
N ASP A 46 -1.55 6.10 4.51
CA ASP A 46 -2.30 5.96 3.26
C ASP A 46 -2.76 4.50 3.03
N LEU A 47 -1.92 3.52 3.40
CA LEU A 47 -2.27 2.10 3.29
C LEU A 47 -3.38 1.71 4.28
N GLU A 48 -3.28 2.15 5.54
CA GLU A 48 -4.30 1.92 6.57
C GLU A 48 -5.64 2.52 6.13
N LYS A 49 -5.64 3.78 5.69
CA LYS A 49 -6.83 4.44 5.17
C LYS A 49 -7.42 3.71 3.96
N MET A 50 -6.59 3.29 3.00
CA MET A 50 -7.04 2.51 1.85
C MET A 50 -7.68 1.18 2.29
N LEU A 51 -7.07 0.50 3.27
CA LEU A 51 -7.62 -0.74 3.82
C LEU A 51 -8.96 -0.48 4.49
N GLU A 52 -9.07 0.53 5.35
CA GLU A 52 -10.34 0.95 5.96
C GLU A 52 -11.41 1.24 4.89
N GLU A 53 -11.12 2.09 3.91
CA GLU A 53 -12.10 2.44 2.87
C GLU A 53 -12.59 1.22 2.05
N ASN A 54 -11.75 0.18 1.88
CA ASN A 54 -12.09 -0.99 1.08
C ASN A 54 -12.55 -2.22 1.89
N TYR A 55 -12.26 -2.31 3.19
CA TYR A 55 -12.72 -3.42 4.06
C TYR A 55 -14.11 -3.17 4.68
N TYR A 56 -14.61 -1.93 4.68
CA TYR A 56 -15.93 -1.58 5.25
C TYR A 56 -17.14 -1.88 4.33
N PHE A 57 -17.18 -3.06 3.70
CA PHE A 57 -18.42 -3.60 3.13
C PHE A 57 -18.62 -5.08 3.48
N LYS A 58 -18.93 -5.33 4.75
CA LYS A 58 -20.04 -6.19 5.22
C LYS A 58 -20.08 -6.24 6.77
N PRO A 59 -20.87 -5.39 7.43
CA PRO A 59 -21.65 -5.93 8.54
C PRO A 59 -22.66 -6.93 7.95
N ILE A 60 -22.55 -8.18 8.39
CA ILE A 60 -23.67 -9.14 8.33
C ILE A 60 -24.75 -8.70 9.30
#